data_AF-A0A7T1MGT4-F1
#
_entry.id   AF-A0A7T1MGT4-F1
#
_cell.length_a   1.000
_cell.length_b   1.000
_cell.length_c   1.000
_cell.angle_alpha   90.00
_cell.angle_beta   90.00
_cell.angle_gamma   90.00
#
_symmetry.space_group_name_H-M   'P 1'
#
loop_
_entity.id
_entity.type
_entity.pdbx_description
1 polymer ?
#
loop_
_entity_poly.entity_id
_entity_poly.type
_entity_poly.pdbx_seq_one_letter_code
_entity_poly.pdbx_strand_id
1 'polypeptide(L)'
;MTRGAVLLAGLAVFGLGGGGYLLFQWGGFHGFTPGIAASALLMVIVLVWTGSYLFRVVSGRMTYMEQRRRYRAAYDAATDAELQARFEALSPEEQRRLLAEVGQLEAEDGAAEDPLPAPPPGPEAPTP
;
A
#
# COMPACT_ATOMS: atom_id res chain seq x y z
N MET A 1 -6.25 18.23 16.38
CA MET A 1 -7.55 18.83 16.74
C MET A 1 -7.46 19.37 18.17
N THR A 2 -7.93 20.60 18.42
CA THR A 2 -7.91 21.18 19.78
C THR A 2 -9.15 20.71 20.56
N ARG A 3 -9.06 20.70 21.90
CA ARG A 3 -10.19 20.31 22.77
C ARG A 3 -11.46 21.11 22.49
N GLY A 4 -11.33 22.41 22.19
CA GLY A 4 -12.45 23.27 21.81
C GLY A 4 -13.10 22.89 20.47
N ALA A 5 -12.33 22.43 19.50
CA ALA A 5 -12.86 21.99 18.21
C ALA A 5 -13.75 20.74 18.37
N VAL A 6 -13.40 19.82 19.27
CA VAL A 6 -14.20 18.62 19.56
C VAL A 6 -15.54 18.99 20.21
N LEU A 7 -15.52 19.93 21.16
CA LEU A 7 -16.74 20.42 21.80
C LEU A 7 -17.67 21.13 20.81
N LEU A 8 -17.12 21.97 19.93
CA LEU A 8 -17.90 22.63 18.87
C LEU A 8 -18.49 21.63 17.88
N ALA A 9 -17.74 20.60 17.50
CA ALA A 9 -18.26 19.52 16.64
C ALA A 9 -19.40 18.77 17.33
N GLY A 10 -19.27 18.45 18.62
CA GLY A 10 -20.33 17.82 19.40
C GLY A 10 -21.60 18.70 19.48
N LEU A 11 -21.43 20.00 19.71
CA LEU A 11 -22.56 20.95 19.74
C LEU A 11 -23.23 21.09 18.37
N ALA A 12 -22.45 21.10 17.28
CA ALA A 12 -22.98 21.13 15.92
C ALA A 12 -23.79 19.87 15.60
N VAL A 13 -23.28 18.68 15.95
CA VAL A 13 -24.00 17.40 15.78
C VAL A 13 -25.28 17.37 16.62
N PHE A 14 -25.22 17.85 17.86
CA PHE A 14 -26.40 17.96 18.73
C PHE A 14 -27.45 18.91 18.13
N GLY A 15 -27.03 20.08 17.65
CA GLY A 15 -27.90 21.05 16.99
C GLY A 15 -28.55 20.50 15.72
N LEU A 16 -27.80 19.75 14.91
CA LEU A 16 -28.33 19.06 13.73
C LEU A 16 -29.36 17.99 14.10
N GLY A 17 -29.10 17.19 15.14
CA GLY A 17 -30.04 16.18 15.63
C GLY A 17 -31.33 16.80 16.18
N GLY A 18 -31.22 17.82 17.03
CA GLY A 18 -32.36 18.53 17.60
C GLY A 18 -33.15 19.31 16.54
N GLY A 19 -32.48 20.02 15.64
CA GLY A 19 -33.10 20.75 14.54
C GLY A 19 -33.81 19.84 13.54
N GLY A 20 -33.19 18.70 13.19
CA GLY A 20 -33.82 17.68 12.35
C GLY A 20 -35.08 17.10 12.98
N TYR A 21 -35.07 16.85 14.30
CA TYR A 21 -36.25 16.40 15.03
C TYR A 21 -37.40 17.41 14.97
N LEU A 22 -37.12 18.71 15.16
CA LEU A 22 -38.13 19.76 15.06
C LEU A 22 -38.72 19.86 13.64
N LEU A 23 -37.88 19.73 12.60
CA LEU A 23 -38.32 19.68 11.20
C LEU A 23 -39.26 18.48 10.93
N PHE A 24 -38.94 17.30 11.45
CA PHE A 24 -39.80 16.12 11.33
C PHE A 24 -41.15 16.30 12.05
N GLN A 25 -41.14 16.90 13.25
CA GLN A 25 -42.38 17.21 13.97
C GLN A 25 -43.25 18.20 13.20
N TRP A 26 -42.66 19.24 12.62
CA TRP A 26 -43.40 20.25 11.84
C TRP A 26 -43.91 19.71 10.50
N GLY A 27 -43.21 18.73 9.92
CA GLY A 27 -43.63 18.01 8.72
C GLY A 27 -44.70 16.93 8.93
N GLY A 28 -45.22 16.75 10.16
CA GLY A 28 -46.29 15.78 10.47
C GLY A 28 -45.82 14.35 10.74
N PHE A 29 -44.52 14.12 10.91
CA PHE A 29 -43.96 12.80 11.19
C PHE A 29 -43.98 12.48 12.69
N HIS A 30 -45.18 12.37 13.27
CA HIS A 30 -45.37 12.17 14.72
C HIS A 30 -44.92 10.79 15.24
N GLY A 31 -44.72 9.80 14.35
CA GLY A 31 -44.23 8.46 14.72
C GLY A 31 -42.71 8.33 14.80
N PHE A 32 -41.96 9.38 14.45
CA PHE A 32 -40.50 9.31 14.35
C PHE A 32 -39.85 9.64 15.70
N THR A 33 -39.46 8.60 16.43
CA THR A 33 -38.76 8.77 17.72
C THR A 33 -37.26 8.97 17.51
N PRO A 34 -36.56 9.68 18.42
CA PRO A 34 -35.10 9.83 18.35
C PRO A 34 -34.35 8.49 18.29
N GLY A 35 -34.88 7.46 18.94
CA GLY A 35 -34.32 6.11 18.89
C GLY A 35 -34.34 5.52 17.47
N ILE A 36 -35.48 5.61 16.76
CA ILE A 36 -35.60 5.13 15.38
C ILE A 36 -34.64 5.91 14.46
N ALA A 37 -34.54 7.23 14.64
CA ALA A 37 -33.62 8.07 13.87
C ALA A 37 -32.15 7.67 14.07
N ALA A 38 -31.73 7.47 15.33
CA ALA A 38 -30.38 7.06 15.67
C ALA A 38 -30.06 5.66 15.14
N SER A 39 -30.99 4.71 15.26
CA SER A 39 -30.83 3.36 14.72
C SER A 39 -30.74 3.35 13.19
N ALA A 40 -31.54 4.16 12.50
CA ALA A 40 -31.48 4.29 11.04
C ALA A 40 -30.14 4.90 10.59
N LEU A 41 -29.68 5.96 11.27
CA LEU A 41 -28.37 6.57 10.99
C LEU A 41 -27.23 5.57 11.21
N LEU A 42 -27.25 4.84 12.33
CA LEU A 42 -26.25 3.80 12.61
C LEU A 42 -26.26 2.72 11.54
N MET A 43 -27.44 2.25 11.12
CA MET A 43 -27.58 1.28 10.04
C MET A 43 -26.94 1.80 8.74
N VAL A 44 -27.22 3.04 8.34
CA VAL A 44 -26.61 3.66 7.15
C VAL A 44 -25.09 3.72 7.28
N ILE A 45 -24.56 4.13 8.43
CA ILE A 45 -23.11 4.18 8.69
C ILE A 45 -22.49 2.79 8.52
N VAL A 46 -23.09 1.77 9.14
CA VAL A 46 -22.62 0.38 9.04
C VAL A 46 -22.68 -0.11 7.60
N LEU A 47 -23.76 0.17 6.86
CA LEU A 47 -23.90 -0.23 5.46
C LEU A 47 -22.85 0.45 4.57
N VAL A 48 -22.58 1.73 4.77
CA VAL A 48 -21.51 2.45 4.04
C VAL A 48 -20.14 1.86 4.40
N TRP A 49 -19.88 1.64 5.68
CA TRP A 49 -18.61 1.08 6.15
C TRP A 49 -18.39 -0.32 5.59
N THR A 50 -19.34 -1.24 5.75
CA THR A 50 -19.28 -2.61 5.21
C THR A 50 -19.22 -2.62 3.68
N GLY A 51 -20.07 -1.82 3.03
CA GLY A 51 -20.08 -1.66 1.58
C GLY A 51 -18.75 -1.16 1.04
N SER A 52 -18.01 -0.34 1.79
CA SER A 52 -16.67 0.09 1.41
C SER A 52 -15.67 -1.06 1.32
N TYR A 53 -15.80 -2.10 2.16
CA TYR A 53 -14.96 -3.30 2.08
C TYR A 53 -15.33 -4.11 0.85
N LEU A 54 -16.62 -4.35 0.62
CA LEU A 54 -17.08 -5.07 -0.57
C LEU A 54 -16.64 -4.37 -1.86
N PHE A 55 -16.79 -3.05 -1.93
CA PHE A 55 -16.33 -2.26 -3.06
C PHE A 55 -14.82 -2.40 -3.28
N ARG A 56 -14.00 -2.33 -2.22
CA ARG A 56 -12.54 -2.54 -2.32
C ARG A 56 -12.18 -3.93 -2.83
N VAL A 57 -12.92 -4.96 -2.42
CA VAL A 57 -12.71 -6.33 -2.89
C VAL A 57 -13.05 -6.46 -4.37
N VAL A 58 -14.22 -5.99 -4.80
CA VAL A 58 -14.67 -6.12 -6.20
C VAL A 58 -13.86 -5.23 -7.15
N SER A 59 -13.47 -4.03 -6.71
CA SER A 59 -12.65 -3.11 -7.51
C SER A 59 -11.17 -3.49 -7.60
N GLY A 60 -10.73 -4.53 -6.88
CA GLY A 60 -9.32 -4.94 -6.88
C GLY A 60 -8.36 -3.89 -6.29
N ARG A 61 -8.88 -2.88 -5.55
CA ARG A 61 -8.09 -1.90 -4.80
C ARG A 61 -7.41 -2.58 -3.60
N MET A 62 -6.45 -3.44 -3.91
CA MET A 62 -5.54 -4.09 -2.96
C MET A 62 -4.21 -3.37 -3.05
N THR A 63 -4.03 -2.38 -2.16
CA THR A 63 -2.84 -1.51 -2.08
C THR A 63 -1.53 -2.29 -2.11
N TYR A 64 -1.52 -3.53 -1.62
CA TYR A 64 -0.34 -4.39 -1.58
C TYR A 64 0.17 -4.80 -2.97
N MET A 65 -0.70 -5.19 -3.91
CA MET A 65 -0.26 -5.65 -5.24
C MET A 65 0.23 -4.48 -6.11
N GLU A 66 -0.40 -3.31 -5.97
CA GLU A 66 0.06 -2.08 -6.62
C GLU A 66 1.34 -1.53 -5.99
N GLN A 67 1.49 -1.56 -4.66
CA GLN A 67 2.74 -1.19 -3.98
C GLN A 67 3.89 -2.08 -4.42
N ARG A 68 3.69 -3.40 -4.48
CA ARG A 68 4.74 -4.34 -4.88
C ARG A 68 5.17 -4.14 -6.34
N ARG A 69 4.23 -3.94 -7.27
CA ARG A 69 4.57 -3.65 -8.68
C ARG A 69 5.36 -2.35 -8.82
N ARG A 70 4.95 -1.30 -8.13
CA ARG A 70 5.57 0.02 -8.22
C ARG A 70 6.95 0.07 -7.55
N TYR A 71 7.12 -0.64 -6.43
CA TYR A 71 8.42 -0.74 -5.77
C TYR A 71 9.42 -1.53 -6.61
N ARG A 72 8.98 -2.63 -7.22
CA ARG A 72 9.82 -3.47 -8.09
C ARG A 72 10.27 -2.71 -9.34
N ALA A 73 9.34 -2.06 -10.05
CA ALA A 73 9.68 -1.30 -11.26
C ALA A 73 10.66 -0.13 -11.02
N ALA A 74 10.57 0.56 -9.88
CA ALA A 74 11.48 1.64 -9.55
C ALA A 74 12.87 1.14 -9.12
N TYR A 75 12.92 0.01 -8.43
CA TYR A 75 14.18 -0.61 -8.02
C TYR A 75 14.89 -1.24 -9.23
N ASP A 76 14.18 -2.03 -10.03
CA ASP A 76 14.72 -2.70 -11.22
C ASP A 76 15.38 -1.68 -12.16
N ALA A 77 14.75 -0.54 -12.43
CA ALA A 77 15.31 0.48 -13.33
C ALA A 77 16.58 1.15 -12.80
N ALA A 78 16.69 1.38 -11.49
CA ALA A 78 17.89 1.96 -10.89
C ALA A 78 19.03 0.93 -10.80
N THR A 79 18.67 -0.31 -10.48
CA THR A 79 19.59 -1.44 -10.35
C THR A 79 20.17 -1.84 -11.70
N ASP A 80 19.37 -1.91 -12.77
CA ASP A 80 19.85 -2.24 -14.12
C ASP A 80 20.90 -1.25 -14.62
N ALA A 81 20.68 0.05 -14.43
CA ALA A 81 21.62 1.08 -14.85
C ALA A 81 22.95 1.01 -14.07
N GLU A 82 22.88 0.75 -12.75
CA GLU A 82 24.07 0.60 -11.92
C GLU A 82 24.84 -0.69 -12.25
N LEU A 83 24.13 -1.80 -12.45
CA LEU A 83 24.73 -3.08 -12.88
C LEU A 83 25.42 -2.96 -14.23
N GLN A 84 24.77 -2.29 -15.20
CA GLN A 84 25.35 -2.05 -16.52
C GLN A 84 26.63 -1.20 -16.42
N ALA A 85 26.60 -0.10 -15.67
CA ALA A 85 27.77 0.76 -15.50
C ALA A 85 28.93 0.03 -14.82
N ARG A 86 28.64 -0.82 -13.82
CA ARG A 86 29.65 -1.66 -13.16
C ARG A 86 30.22 -2.70 -14.13
N PHE A 87 29.39 -3.31 -14.97
CA PHE A 87 29.83 -4.28 -15.97
C PHE A 87 30.74 -3.62 -17.02
N GLU A 88 30.36 -2.45 -17.53
CA GLU A 88 31.15 -1.69 -18.50
C GLU A 88 32.50 -1.18 -17.95
N ALA A 89 32.58 -0.96 -16.63
CA ALA A 89 33.81 -0.56 -15.95
C ALA A 89 34.82 -1.71 -15.76
N LEU A 90 34.40 -2.97 -15.93
CA LEU A 90 35.29 -4.14 -15.83
C LEU A 90 36.22 -4.23 -17.03
N SER A 91 37.37 -4.90 -16.87
CA SER A 91 38.25 -5.15 -18.01
C SER A 91 37.60 -6.10 -19.03
N PRO A 92 38.02 -6.07 -20.32
CA PRO A 92 37.44 -6.93 -21.35
C PRO A 92 37.56 -8.43 -21.08
N GLU A 93 38.57 -8.86 -20.30
CA GLU A 93 38.73 -10.25 -19.87
C GLU A 93 37.70 -10.64 -18.80
N GLU A 94 37.49 -9.76 -17.81
CA GLU A 94 36.51 -9.97 -16.74
C GLU A 94 35.08 -9.97 -17.28
N GLN A 95 34.76 -9.07 -18.22
CA GLN A 95 33.46 -9.06 -18.89
C GLN A 95 33.20 -10.38 -19.64
N ARG A 96 34.18 -10.89 -20.39
CA ARG A 96 34.07 -12.18 -21.09
C ARG A 96 33.91 -13.35 -20.13
N ARG A 97 34.67 -13.37 -19.03
CA ARG A 97 34.54 -14.39 -17.99
C ARG A 97 33.14 -14.39 -17.40
N LEU A 98 32.60 -13.23 -17.02
CA LEU A 98 31.25 -13.13 -16.47
C LEU A 98 30.18 -13.58 -17.46
N LEU A 99 30.29 -13.18 -18.74
CA LEU A 99 29.36 -13.61 -19.79
C LEU A 99 29.43 -15.12 -20.04
N ALA A 100 30.60 -15.74 -19.91
CA ALA A 100 30.75 -17.19 -19.98
C ALA A 100 30.14 -17.89 -18.75
N GLU A 101 30.33 -17.35 -17.54
CA GLU A 101 29.76 -17.88 -16.29
C GLU A 101 28.22 -17.89 -16.32
N VAL A 102 27.58 -16.88 -16.93
CA VAL A 102 26.11 -16.83 -17.10
C VAL A 102 25.62 -17.51 -18.39
N GLY A 103 26.50 -18.18 -19.14
CA GLY A 103 26.17 -18.95 -20.34
C GLY A 103 25.79 -18.11 -21.57
N GLN A 104 26.18 -16.84 -21.61
CA GLN A 104 26.01 -15.98 -22.79
C GLN A 104 27.17 -16.08 -23.79
N LEU A 105 28.28 -16.69 -23.41
CA LEU A 105 29.36 -17.13 -24.30
C LEU A 105 29.52 -18.64 -24.16
N GLU A 106 29.66 -19.35 -25.29
CA GLU A 106 30.00 -20.77 -25.28
C GLU A 106 31.33 -20.93 -24.54
N ALA A 107 31.31 -21.66 -23.42
CA ALA A 107 32.48 -21.88 -22.59
C ALA A 107 33.52 -22.64 -23.40
N GLU A 108 34.59 -21.97 -23.83
CA GLU A 108 35.81 -22.69 -24.18
C GLU A 108 36.41 -23.25 -22.90
N ASP A 109 36.52 -24.57 -22.93
CA ASP A 109 36.78 -25.50 -21.83
C ASP A 109 38.04 -25.17 -21.02
N GLY A 110 37.92 -25.20 -19.69
CA GLY A 110 39.05 -25.45 -18.78
C GLY A 110 39.71 -24.24 -18.10
N ALA A 111 39.09 -23.70 -17.04
CA ALA A 111 39.85 -22.99 -16.00
C ALA A 111 39.17 -23.11 -14.62
N ALA A 112 39.66 -24.09 -13.86
CA ALA A 112 39.69 -24.18 -12.41
C ALA A 112 38.38 -24.01 -11.61
N GLU A 113 37.97 -25.10 -10.96
CA GLU A 113 37.14 -25.08 -9.76
C GLU A 113 37.76 -24.16 -8.69
N ASP A 114 37.33 -22.90 -8.65
CA ASP A 114 37.49 -22.05 -7.47
C ASP A 114 36.16 -22.12 -6.69
N PRO A 115 36.14 -22.50 -5.39
CA PRO A 115 34.91 -22.61 -4.64
C PRO A 115 34.15 -21.29 -4.67
N LEU A 116 32.85 -21.37 -4.99
CA LEU A 116 31.90 -20.25 -4.98
C LEU A 116 32.21 -19.29 -3.82
N PRO A 117 32.47 -17.99 -4.08
CA PRO A 117 32.61 -17.03 -3.00
C PRO A 117 31.33 -17.07 -2.17
N ALA A 118 31.48 -17.11 -0.84
CA ALA A 118 30.36 -17.16 0.08
C ALA A 118 29.36 -16.05 -0.27
N PRO A 119 28.04 -16.33 -0.22
CA PRO A 119 27.04 -15.33 -0.55
C PRO A 119 27.31 -14.07 0.29
N PRO A 120 27.20 -12.87 -0.29
CA PRO A 120 27.39 -11.64 0.46
C PRO A 120 26.45 -11.66 1.68
N PRO A 121 26.90 -11.16 2.86
CA PRO A 121 26.04 -11.12 4.03
C PRO A 121 24.75 -10.39 3.65
N GLY A 122 23.62 -11.05 3.89
CA GLY A 122 22.31 -10.44 3.69
C GLY A 122 22.21 -9.13 4.48
N PRO A 123 21.35 -8.19 4.07
CA PRO A 123 21.20 -6.92 4.77
C PRO A 123 20.93 -7.21 6.25
N GLU A 124 21.76 -6.65 7.15
CA GLU A 124 21.57 -6.76 8.59
C GLU A 124 20.12 -6.36 8.90
N ALA A 125 19.38 -7.28 9.50
CA ALA A 125 18.00 -7.02 9.90
C ALA A 125 18.00 -5.77 10.79
N PRO A 126 17.11 -4.80 10.56
CA PRO A 126 17.03 -3.64 11.43
C PRO A 126 16.79 -4.12 12.86
N THR A 127 17.70 -3.76 13.76
CA THR A 127 17.59 -4.04 15.20
C THR A 127 16.28 -3.45 15.74
N PRO A 128 15.57 -4.18 16.62
CA PRO A 128 14.28 -3.75 17.17
C PRO A 128 14.37 -2.47 18.02
#